data_AF-A0A945CR69-F1
#
_entry.id   AF-A0A945CR69-F1
#
_cell.length_a   1.000
_cell.length_b   1.000
_cell.length_c   1.000
_cell.angle_alpha   90.00
_cell.angle_beta   90.00
_cell.angle_gamma   90.00
#
_symmetry.space_group_name_H-M   'P 1'
#
loop_
_entity.id
_entity.type
_entity.pdbx_description
1 polymer ?
#
loop_
_entity_poly.entity_id
_entity_poly.type
_entity_poly.pdbx_seq_one_letter_code
_entity_poly.pdbx_strand_id
1 'polypeptide(L)'
;EHPDSPQARCVRYEPVPFTLTVLNSATCPACSTDSFLRTTLELFPGARVQNHILESPQGAGLAQKYGIRVFPAYIFSAKFATSPRFPRVRSMVAPVDSSYLVQARIAGISYWSERTPQPDGLDLFLPAWDLEMEREFLPLWSAERRPGRIHYLLGPLLASEHADWSDVPEEFDRRACLATEQTDRYPAFVTTLGATRPGTPNWKEVARTAGVDLPALEQCVASGRGRQLLRTAQVLADSLDLNPGTPSALLDNRILVRRARASQVAAIRLEGKNP
;
A
#
# COMPACT_ATOMS: atom_id res chain seq x y z
N GLU A 1 -6.55 33.22 -14.52
CA GLU A 1 -7.49 32.78 -15.59
C GLU A 1 -6.89 33.10 -16.94
N HIS A 2 -7.25 32.34 -17.99
CA HIS A 2 -6.80 32.50 -19.38
C HIS A 2 -5.27 32.58 -19.56
N PRO A 3 -4.51 31.52 -19.18
CA PRO A 3 -3.07 31.46 -19.45
C PRO A 3 -2.80 31.66 -20.95
N ASP A 4 -1.66 32.29 -21.25
CA ASP A 4 -1.18 32.54 -22.62
C ASP A 4 -2.13 33.39 -23.50
N SER A 5 -2.88 34.30 -22.88
CA SER A 5 -3.67 35.30 -23.60
C SER A 5 -3.46 36.72 -23.06
N PRO A 6 -3.73 37.77 -23.86
CA PRO A 6 -3.73 39.16 -23.38
C PRO A 6 -4.74 39.44 -22.26
N GLN A 7 -5.68 38.52 -22.01
CA GLN A 7 -6.68 38.58 -20.93
C GLN A 7 -6.22 37.85 -19.66
N ALA A 8 -4.98 37.36 -19.61
CA ALA A 8 -4.43 36.66 -18.46
C ALA A 8 -4.48 37.56 -17.22
N ARG A 9 -5.14 37.07 -16.17
CA ARG A 9 -5.21 37.77 -14.88
C ARG A 9 -4.98 36.83 -13.71
N CYS A 10 -4.27 37.33 -12.71
CA CYS A 10 -4.12 36.69 -11.42
C CYS A 10 -5.42 36.87 -10.61
N VAL A 11 -6.14 35.77 -10.37
CA VAL A 11 -7.30 35.77 -9.47
C VAL A 11 -6.82 35.30 -8.11
N ARG A 12 -6.93 36.17 -7.10
CA ARG A 12 -6.72 35.81 -5.70
C ARG A 12 -8.06 35.42 -5.11
N TYR A 13 -8.12 34.23 -4.51
CA TYR A 13 -9.29 33.79 -3.77
C TYR A 13 -9.03 33.95 -2.28
N GLU A 14 -9.99 34.51 -1.56
CA GLU A 14 -9.93 34.54 -0.10
C GLU A 14 -10.02 33.10 0.45
N PRO A 15 -9.19 32.74 1.45
CA PRO A 15 -9.26 31.42 2.07
C PRO A 15 -10.63 31.18 2.71
N VAL A 16 -11.35 30.16 2.23
CA VAL A 16 -12.61 29.71 2.86
C VAL A 16 -12.28 29.01 4.19
N PRO A 17 -12.78 29.51 5.34
CA PRO A 17 -12.54 28.87 6.61
C PRO A 17 -13.39 27.61 6.78
N PHE A 18 -12.76 26.49 7.14
CA PHE A 18 -13.43 25.23 7.46
C PHE A 18 -12.61 24.41 8.45
N THR A 19 -13.23 23.42 9.09
CA THR A 19 -12.54 22.52 10.03
C THR A 19 -12.02 21.28 9.31
N LEU A 20 -10.77 20.92 9.58
CA LEU A 20 -10.15 19.63 9.30
C LEU A 20 -9.96 18.90 10.63
N THR A 21 -10.75 17.86 10.85
CA THR A 21 -10.62 16.98 12.01
C THR A 21 -9.68 15.84 11.65
N VAL A 22 -8.64 15.63 12.46
CA VAL A 22 -7.71 14.52 12.37
C VAL A 22 -8.01 13.58 13.53
N LEU A 23 -8.36 12.34 13.21
CA LEU A 23 -8.57 11.28 14.19
C LEU A 23 -7.41 10.29 14.08
N ASN A 24 -6.59 10.21 15.12
CA ASN A 24 -5.43 9.32 15.19
C ASN A 24 -5.59 8.32 16.33
N SER A 25 -4.74 7.30 16.41
CA SER A 25 -4.67 6.36 17.53
C SER A 25 -3.37 6.54 18.28
N ALA A 26 -3.44 6.60 19.62
CA ALA A 26 -2.26 6.69 20.47
C ALA A 26 -1.39 5.42 20.42
N THR A 27 -1.97 4.29 20.00
CA THR A 27 -1.28 3.01 19.87
C THR A 27 -0.72 2.75 18.47
N CYS A 28 -0.78 3.73 17.56
CA CYS A 28 -0.19 3.59 16.24
C CYS A 28 1.23 4.21 16.20
N PRO A 29 2.29 3.39 16.13
CA PRO A 29 3.67 3.90 16.17
C PRO A 29 4.05 4.69 14.90
N ALA A 30 3.40 4.40 13.77
CA ALA A 30 3.78 4.94 12.47
C ALA A 30 2.77 5.94 11.87
N CYS A 31 1.70 6.31 12.60
CA CYS A 31 0.63 7.15 12.08
C CYS A 31 0.96 8.65 12.14
N SER A 32 2.11 9.06 11.61
CA SER A 32 2.43 10.49 11.47
C SER A 32 1.47 11.16 10.48
N THR A 33 0.96 12.33 10.86
CA THR A 33 0.01 13.12 10.08
C THR A 33 0.67 14.31 9.37
N ASP A 34 1.95 14.56 9.62
CA ASP A 34 2.62 15.82 9.28
C ASP A 34 2.67 16.09 7.78
N SER A 35 3.02 15.08 6.98
CA SER A 35 3.09 15.24 5.52
C SER A 35 1.72 15.54 4.93
N PHE A 36 0.66 14.90 5.43
CA PHE A 36 -0.70 15.15 4.95
C PHE A 36 -1.15 16.55 5.34
N LEU A 37 -0.93 16.95 6.59
CA LEU A 37 -1.30 18.26 7.11
C LEU A 37 -0.58 19.38 6.37
N ARG A 38 0.74 19.26 6.14
CA ARG A 38 1.53 20.24 5.39
C ARG A 38 0.94 20.50 4.00
N THR A 39 0.79 19.45 3.19
CA THR A 39 0.23 19.57 1.83
C THR A 39 -1.22 20.08 1.85
N THR A 40 -2.02 19.66 2.84
CA THR A 40 -3.40 20.10 2.97
C THR A 40 -3.49 21.59 3.33
N LEU A 41 -2.65 22.09 4.22
CA LEU A 41 -2.64 23.50 4.63
C LEU A 41 -2.12 24.43 3.51
N GLU A 42 -1.18 23.96 2.69
CA GLU A 42 -0.76 24.65 1.46
C GLU A 42 -1.92 24.74 0.45
N LEU A 43 -2.63 23.63 0.26
CA LEU A 43 -3.81 23.57 -0.62
C LEU A 43 -5.04 24.24 -0.02
N PHE A 44 -5.14 24.42 1.28
CA PHE A 44 -6.32 25.00 1.92
C PHE A 44 -5.91 25.86 3.12
N PRO A 45 -5.41 27.09 2.88
CA PRO A 45 -4.92 27.96 3.95
C PRO A 45 -6.01 28.41 4.94
N GLY A 46 -7.30 28.20 4.62
CA GLY A 46 -8.42 28.45 5.54
C GLY A 46 -8.76 27.27 6.46
N ALA A 47 -8.10 26.11 6.30
CA ALA A 47 -8.36 24.94 7.11
C ALA A 47 -7.88 25.17 8.56
N ARG A 48 -8.73 24.82 9.52
CA ARG A 48 -8.42 24.81 10.95
C ARG A 48 -8.34 23.37 11.44
N VAL A 49 -7.17 22.96 11.91
CA VAL A 49 -6.91 21.58 12.32
C VAL A 49 -7.41 21.35 13.74
N GLN A 50 -8.16 20.26 13.94
CA GLN A 50 -8.56 19.75 15.24
C GLN A 50 -8.09 18.30 15.37
N ASN A 51 -7.31 17.99 16.40
CA ASN A 51 -6.79 16.65 16.63
C ASN A 51 -7.61 15.93 17.69
N HIS A 52 -7.95 14.68 17.42
CA HIS A 52 -8.59 13.77 18.37
C HIS A 52 -7.86 12.44 18.38
N ILE A 53 -7.89 11.80 19.54
CA ILE A 53 -7.31 10.48 19.78
C ILE A 53 -8.45 9.47 19.91
N LEU A 54 -8.37 8.37 19.16
CA LEU A 54 -9.37 7.30 19.08
C LEU A 54 -9.79 6.81 20.46
N GLU A 55 -8.81 6.65 21.35
CA GLU A 55 -8.99 6.10 22.69
C GLU A 55 -9.76 7.05 23.64
N SER A 56 -10.01 8.31 23.24
CA SER A 56 -10.85 9.24 24.00
C SER A 56 -12.34 9.04 23.70
N PRO A 57 -13.27 9.39 24.62
CA PRO A 57 -14.71 9.31 24.36
C PRO A 57 -15.14 10.09 23.11
N GLN A 58 -14.54 11.26 22.88
CA GLN A 58 -14.81 12.07 21.69
C GLN A 58 -14.29 11.40 20.42
N GLY A 59 -13.07 10.86 20.43
CA GLY A 59 -12.48 10.16 19.29
C GLY A 59 -13.23 8.89 18.92
N ALA A 60 -13.61 8.09 19.91
CA ALA A 60 -14.45 6.91 19.71
C ALA A 60 -15.82 7.29 19.12
N GLY A 61 -16.44 8.37 19.61
CA GLY A 61 -17.68 8.90 19.05
C GLY A 61 -17.55 9.36 17.59
N LEU A 62 -16.42 10.01 17.24
CA LEU A 62 -16.11 10.36 15.84
C LEU A 62 -15.93 9.11 14.98
N ALA A 63 -15.20 8.10 15.48
CA ALA A 63 -14.98 6.85 14.75
C ALA A 63 -16.31 6.14 14.46
N GLN A 64 -17.18 6.03 15.47
CA GLN A 64 -18.50 5.43 15.32
C GLN A 64 -19.38 6.22 14.35
N LYS A 65 -19.47 7.55 14.52
CA LYS A 65 -20.30 8.42 13.69
C LYS A 65 -19.96 8.28 12.20
N TYR A 66 -18.68 8.30 11.86
CA TYR A 66 -18.22 8.29 10.47
C TYR A 66 -17.86 6.89 9.95
N GLY A 67 -18.09 5.84 10.74
CA GLY A 67 -17.74 4.46 10.37
C GLY A 67 -16.23 4.24 10.14
N ILE A 68 -15.38 4.98 10.83
CA ILE A 68 -13.93 4.96 10.65
C ILE A 68 -13.35 3.73 11.36
N ARG A 69 -12.61 2.93 10.59
CA ARG A 69 -11.88 1.75 11.08
C ARG A 69 -10.37 1.82 10.82
N VAL A 70 -9.93 2.86 10.10
CA VAL A 70 -8.55 3.01 9.64
C VAL A 70 -8.01 4.36 10.07
N PHE A 71 -6.80 4.36 10.62
CA PHE A 71 -6.16 5.56 11.18
C PHE A 71 -4.80 5.84 10.50
N PRO A 72 -4.36 7.12 10.44
CA PRO A 72 -5.12 8.31 10.79
C PRO A 72 -6.26 8.56 9.78
N ALA A 73 -7.36 9.12 10.26
CA ALA A 73 -8.50 9.52 9.44
C ALA A 73 -8.63 11.04 9.42
N TYR A 74 -9.06 11.58 8.27
CA TYR A 74 -9.15 13.01 8.03
C TYR A 74 -10.56 13.35 7.57
N ILE A 75 -11.23 14.22 8.32
CA ILE A 75 -12.62 14.60 8.09
C ILE A 75 -12.67 16.10 7.85
N PHE A 76 -13.14 16.50 6.67
CA PHE A 76 -13.41 17.89 6.33
C PHE A 76 -14.88 18.23 6.61
N SER A 77 -15.14 19.34 7.29
CA SER A 77 -16.51 19.86 7.47
C SER A 77 -17.17 20.27 6.15
N ALA A 78 -18.50 20.36 6.08
CA ALA A 78 -19.27 20.73 4.88
C ALA A 78 -18.71 21.92 4.08
N LYS A 79 -18.24 22.98 4.77
CA LYS A 79 -17.71 24.21 4.16
C LYS A 79 -16.49 23.97 3.27
N PHE A 80 -15.80 22.85 3.43
CA PHE A 80 -14.72 22.44 2.54
C PHE A 80 -15.14 22.41 1.07
N ALA A 81 -16.36 21.94 0.78
CA ALA A 81 -16.86 21.84 -0.58
C ALA A 81 -17.09 23.18 -1.28
N THR A 82 -17.16 24.28 -0.53
CA THR A 82 -17.28 25.63 -1.10
C THR A 82 -15.91 26.25 -1.43
N SER A 83 -14.80 25.55 -1.15
CA SER A 83 -13.47 26.00 -1.53
C SER A 83 -13.29 25.96 -3.05
N PRO A 84 -12.69 26.98 -3.69
CA PRO A 84 -12.36 26.95 -5.13
C PRO A 84 -11.45 25.78 -5.54
N ARG A 85 -10.74 25.16 -4.58
CA ARG A 85 -9.84 24.03 -4.81
C ARG A 85 -10.51 22.66 -4.62
N PHE A 86 -11.75 22.61 -4.14
CA PHE A 86 -12.50 21.36 -3.93
C PHE A 86 -12.55 20.45 -5.17
N PRO A 87 -12.82 20.97 -6.40
CA PRO A 87 -12.87 20.11 -7.59
C PRO A 87 -11.59 19.30 -7.84
N ARG A 88 -10.42 19.80 -7.41
CA ARG A 88 -9.12 19.14 -7.62
C ARG A 88 -8.91 17.91 -6.73
N VAL A 89 -9.63 17.84 -5.61
CA VAL A 89 -9.45 16.80 -4.57
C VAL A 89 -10.73 16.02 -4.33
N ARG A 90 -11.80 16.29 -5.07
CA ARG A 90 -13.12 15.65 -4.92
C ARG A 90 -13.02 14.12 -4.99
N SER A 91 -12.17 13.58 -5.86
CA SER A 91 -11.97 12.13 -6.02
C SER A 91 -11.22 11.47 -4.86
N MET A 92 -10.61 12.26 -3.97
CA MET A 92 -9.84 11.80 -2.81
C MET A 92 -10.69 11.69 -1.54
N VAL A 93 -11.92 12.22 -1.57
CA VAL A 93 -12.84 12.23 -0.44
C VAL A 93 -14.13 11.50 -0.78
N ALA A 94 -14.84 11.02 0.24
CA ALA A 94 -16.19 10.51 0.15
C ALA A 94 -17.12 11.38 1.01
N PRO A 95 -18.30 11.79 0.52
CA PRO A 95 -19.29 12.44 1.37
C PRO A 95 -19.80 11.44 2.41
N VAL A 96 -19.82 11.84 3.68
CA VAL A 96 -20.36 11.04 4.80
C VAL A 96 -21.11 12.01 5.71
N ASP A 97 -22.42 11.80 5.84
CA ASP A 97 -23.36 12.76 6.46
C ASP A 97 -23.20 14.18 5.87
N SER A 98 -22.89 15.15 6.73
CA SER A 98 -22.64 16.55 6.40
C SER A 98 -21.14 16.89 6.30
N SER A 99 -20.29 15.89 6.06
CA SER A 99 -18.83 16.02 6.05
C SER A 99 -18.22 15.25 4.86
N TYR A 100 -16.90 15.37 4.71
CA TYR A 100 -16.13 14.64 3.70
C TYR A 100 -15.00 13.87 4.37
N LEU A 101 -15.00 12.55 4.24
CA LEU A 101 -13.95 11.67 4.75
C LEU A 101 -12.91 11.45 3.67
N VAL A 102 -11.64 11.65 3.97
CA VAL A 102 -10.54 11.29 3.06
C VAL A 102 -10.48 9.77 2.92
N GLN A 103 -10.42 9.29 1.68
CA GLN A 103 -10.34 7.86 1.40
C GLN A 103 -9.01 7.30 1.93
N ALA A 104 -9.06 6.13 2.60
CA ALA A 104 -7.90 5.55 3.26
C ALA A 104 -6.69 5.32 2.31
N ARG A 105 -6.92 5.01 1.03
CA ARG A 105 -5.87 4.88 0.01
C ARG A 105 -5.02 6.14 -0.22
N ILE A 106 -5.54 7.30 0.15
CA ILE A 106 -4.80 8.57 0.02
C ILE A 106 -3.77 8.70 1.15
N ALA A 107 -4.02 8.08 2.30
CA ALA A 107 -3.05 8.03 3.38
C ALA A 107 -1.89 7.09 3.01
N GLY A 108 -0.66 7.58 3.19
CA GLY A 108 0.55 6.78 2.99
C GLY A 108 0.67 5.63 3.99
N ILE A 109 0.07 5.78 5.18
CA ILE A 109 0.02 4.77 6.23
C ILE A 109 -1.43 4.59 6.67
N SER A 110 -1.82 3.35 6.93
CA SER A 110 -3.12 2.96 7.47
C SER A 110 -2.95 2.00 8.63
N TYR A 111 -3.69 2.22 9.70
CA TYR A 111 -3.66 1.43 10.91
C TYR A 111 -5.06 0.92 11.27
N TRP A 112 -5.17 -0.39 11.50
CA TRP A 112 -6.40 -1.03 12.01
C TRP A 112 -6.20 -1.46 13.46
N SER A 113 -6.82 -0.72 14.38
CA SER A 113 -6.77 -1.01 15.83
C SER A 113 -7.45 -2.33 16.21
N GLU A 114 -8.43 -2.75 15.40
CA GLU A 114 -9.34 -3.87 15.66
C GLU A 114 -8.84 -5.21 15.12
N ARG A 115 -7.86 -5.20 14.20
CA ARG A 115 -7.28 -6.45 13.67
C ARG A 115 -6.48 -7.15 14.77
N THR A 116 -6.49 -8.47 14.80
CA THR A 116 -5.60 -9.23 15.70
C THR A 116 -4.15 -9.01 15.26
N PRO A 117 -3.24 -8.54 16.15
CA PRO A 117 -1.84 -8.37 15.80
C PRO A 117 -1.21 -9.72 15.48
N GLN A 118 -0.29 -9.73 14.52
CA GLN A 118 0.57 -10.88 14.22
C GLN A 118 2.02 -10.45 14.43
N PRO A 119 2.58 -10.58 15.65
CA PRO A 119 3.91 -10.05 15.95
C PRO A 119 4.97 -10.53 14.95
N ASP A 120 5.78 -9.59 14.48
CA ASP A 120 6.82 -9.79 13.46
C ASP A 120 6.28 -10.22 12.09
N GLY A 121 4.96 -10.13 11.87
CA GLY A 121 4.32 -10.45 10.59
C GLY A 121 4.65 -9.39 9.55
N LEU A 122 5.01 -9.84 8.34
CA LEU A 122 5.32 -8.96 7.21
C LEU A 122 4.72 -9.50 5.91
N ASP A 123 3.61 -8.94 5.47
CA ASP A 123 3.08 -9.19 4.14
C ASP A 123 3.56 -8.09 3.18
N LEU A 124 4.38 -8.45 2.21
CA LEU A 124 4.82 -7.56 1.13
C LEU A 124 3.91 -7.74 -0.08
N PHE A 125 3.51 -6.64 -0.68
CA PHE A 125 2.72 -6.62 -1.90
C PHE A 125 3.54 -5.94 -2.98
N LEU A 126 4.01 -6.71 -3.97
CA LEU A 126 5.00 -6.25 -4.94
C LEU A 126 4.47 -6.37 -6.36
N PRO A 127 4.72 -5.39 -7.24
CA PRO A 127 4.46 -5.54 -8.67
C PRO A 127 5.21 -6.74 -9.25
N ALA A 128 4.51 -7.65 -9.92
CA ALA A 128 5.11 -8.90 -10.39
C ALA A 128 6.22 -8.66 -11.44
N TRP A 129 6.16 -7.60 -12.23
CA TRP A 129 7.12 -7.32 -13.29
C TRP A 129 8.39 -6.58 -12.84
N ASP A 130 8.46 -6.13 -11.58
CA ASP A 130 9.58 -5.32 -11.09
C ASP A 130 10.54 -6.15 -10.24
N LEU A 131 11.48 -6.82 -10.92
CA LEU A 131 12.48 -7.67 -10.27
C LEU A 131 13.45 -6.86 -9.39
N GLU A 132 13.74 -5.62 -9.74
CA GLU A 132 14.67 -4.79 -8.97
C GLU A 132 14.04 -4.34 -7.64
N MET A 133 12.77 -3.93 -7.70
CA MET A 133 11.98 -3.66 -6.50
C MET A 133 11.89 -4.89 -5.60
N GLU A 134 11.69 -6.08 -6.17
CA GLU A 134 11.72 -7.30 -5.37
C GLU A 134 13.06 -7.48 -4.66
N ARG A 135 14.19 -7.31 -5.37
CA ARG A 135 15.53 -7.39 -4.78
C ARG A 135 15.76 -6.39 -3.65
N GLU A 136 15.19 -5.19 -3.75
CA GLU A 136 15.24 -4.17 -2.69
C GLU A 136 14.61 -4.68 -1.37
N PHE A 137 13.48 -5.39 -1.48
CA PHE A 137 12.71 -5.86 -0.31
C PHE A 137 13.17 -7.22 0.24
N LEU A 138 13.87 -8.02 -0.57
CA LEU A 138 14.32 -9.35 -0.16
C LEU A 138 15.14 -9.39 1.14
N PRO A 139 16.10 -8.48 1.40
CA PRO A 139 16.82 -8.47 2.67
C PRO A 139 15.89 -8.33 3.88
N LEU A 140 14.83 -7.53 3.78
CA LEU A 140 13.86 -7.35 4.87
C LEU A 140 13.01 -8.59 5.10
N TRP A 141 12.62 -9.24 4.01
CA TRP A 141 11.79 -10.45 4.07
C TRP A 141 12.59 -11.67 4.53
N SER A 142 13.84 -11.82 4.08
CA SER A 142 14.69 -12.98 4.37
C SER A 142 15.46 -12.92 5.69
N ALA A 143 15.67 -11.71 6.24
CA ALA A 143 16.38 -11.54 7.51
C ALA A 143 15.66 -12.19 8.71
N GLU A 144 14.37 -12.51 8.58
CA GLU A 144 13.57 -13.01 9.69
C GLU A 144 12.94 -14.38 9.38
N ARG A 145 13.29 -15.38 10.19
CA ARG A 145 12.79 -16.76 10.09
C ARG A 145 11.34 -16.93 10.59
N ARG A 146 10.43 -15.96 10.37
CA ARG A 146 9.04 -15.91 10.90
C ARG A 146 8.14 -15.07 9.98
N PRO A 147 6.79 -15.20 10.05
CA PRO A 147 5.93 -15.33 8.87
C PRO A 147 5.89 -14.06 8.01
N GLY A 148 6.86 -13.97 7.10
CA GLY A 148 6.84 -13.04 5.98
C GLY A 148 6.16 -13.69 4.78
N ARG A 149 5.36 -12.95 4.03
CA ARG A 149 4.77 -13.40 2.76
C ARG A 149 5.03 -12.36 1.68
N ILE A 150 5.24 -12.82 0.45
CA ILE A 150 5.26 -11.96 -0.73
C ILE A 150 4.02 -12.26 -1.57
N HIS A 151 3.26 -11.20 -1.86
CA HIS A 151 2.05 -11.21 -2.67
C HIS A 151 2.35 -10.45 -3.97
N TYR A 152 2.38 -11.16 -5.10
CA TYR A 152 2.58 -10.52 -6.39
C TYR A 152 1.29 -9.90 -6.92
N LEU A 153 1.38 -8.62 -7.27
CA LEU A 153 0.30 -7.86 -7.87
C LEU A 153 0.51 -7.82 -9.38
N LEU A 154 -0.52 -8.17 -10.15
CA LEU A 154 -0.44 -8.26 -11.61
C LEU A 154 -0.97 -7.00 -12.33
N GLY A 155 -1.65 -6.11 -11.59
CA GLY A 155 -1.99 -4.73 -11.97
C GLY A 155 -2.22 -4.46 -13.45
N PRO A 156 -1.26 -3.84 -14.18
CA PRO A 156 -1.40 -3.50 -15.59
C PRO A 156 -1.79 -4.68 -16.50
N LEU A 157 -1.37 -5.90 -16.15
CA LEU A 157 -1.71 -7.10 -16.92
C LEU A 157 -3.17 -7.51 -16.71
N LEU A 158 -3.78 -7.12 -15.60
CA LEU A 158 -5.17 -7.43 -15.24
C LEU A 158 -6.08 -6.19 -15.16
N ALA A 159 -5.60 -5.02 -15.58
CA ALA A 159 -6.32 -3.76 -15.41
C ALA A 159 -7.50 -3.60 -16.39
N SER A 160 -7.61 -4.46 -17.41
CA SER A 160 -8.78 -4.48 -18.27
C SER A 160 -9.86 -5.38 -17.67
N GLU A 161 -11.12 -4.95 -17.73
CA GLU A 161 -12.29 -5.76 -17.31
C GLU A 161 -12.40 -7.11 -18.05
N HIS A 162 -11.59 -7.31 -19.09
CA HIS A 162 -11.54 -8.48 -19.96
C HIS A 162 -10.21 -9.24 -19.82
N ALA A 163 -9.35 -8.91 -18.86
CA ALA A 163 -8.06 -9.55 -18.73
C ALA A 163 -8.24 -11.04 -18.42
N ASP A 164 -7.74 -11.90 -19.31
CA ASP A 164 -7.75 -13.33 -19.12
C ASP A 164 -6.54 -13.75 -18.31
N TRP A 165 -6.77 -14.51 -17.24
CA TRP A 165 -5.72 -15.13 -16.46
C TRP A 165 -4.88 -16.14 -17.27
N SER A 166 -5.37 -16.57 -18.45
CA SER A 166 -4.61 -17.37 -19.40
C SER A 166 -3.42 -16.61 -20.01
N ASP A 167 -3.49 -15.28 -20.10
CA ASP A 167 -2.43 -14.43 -20.67
C ASP A 167 -1.30 -14.12 -19.69
N VAL A 168 -1.48 -14.43 -18.40
CA VAL A 168 -0.47 -14.16 -17.37
C VAL A 168 0.70 -15.13 -17.54
N PRO A 169 1.94 -14.65 -17.76
CA PRO A 169 3.11 -15.51 -17.96
C PRO A 169 3.32 -16.51 -16.80
N GLU A 170 3.64 -17.78 -17.15
CA GLU A 170 3.92 -18.86 -16.19
C GLU A 170 5.09 -18.51 -15.24
N GLU A 171 5.97 -17.58 -15.62
CA GLU A 171 7.02 -17.08 -14.73
C GLU A 171 6.47 -16.51 -13.41
N PHE A 172 5.32 -15.83 -13.44
CA PHE A 172 4.71 -15.29 -12.23
C PHE A 172 4.14 -16.41 -11.34
N ASP A 173 3.66 -17.51 -11.94
CA ASP A 173 3.24 -18.69 -11.18
C ASP A 173 4.45 -19.33 -10.47
N ARG A 174 5.60 -19.43 -11.16
CA ARG A 174 6.85 -19.95 -10.57
C ARG A 174 7.32 -19.09 -9.40
N ARG A 175 7.33 -17.76 -9.54
CA ARG A 175 7.75 -16.85 -8.47
C ARG A 175 6.79 -16.91 -7.28
N ALA A 176 5.48 -16.95 -7.50
CA ALA A 176 4.49 -17.13 -6.44
C ALA A 176 4.67 -18.47 -5.69
N CYS A 177 4.89 -19.56 -6.42
CA CYS A 177 5.20 -20.87 -5.84
C CYS A 177 6.46 -20.82 -4.98
N LEU A 178 7.58 -20.31 -5.51
CA LEU A 178 8.84 -20.27 -4.76
C LEU A 178 8.77 -19.38 -3.52
N ALA A 179 8.17 -18.20 -3.63
CA ALA A 179 8.01 -17.27 -2.52
C ALA A 179 7.12 -17.82 -1.39
N THR A 180 6.36 -18.89 -1.64
CA THR A 180 5.45 -19.52 -0.65
C THR A 180 5.99 -20.85 -0.14
N GLU A 181 6.51 -21.69 -1.04
CA GLU A 181 6.80 -23.11 -0.76
C GLU A 181 8.30 -23.40 -0.59
N GLN A 182 9.17 -22.52 -1.09
CA GLN A 182 10.63 -22.66 -1.03
C GLN A 182 11.28 -21.36 -0.55
N THR A 183 10.76 -20.82 0.56
CA THR A 183 11.08 -19.49 1.04
C THR A 183 12.57 -19.27 1.35
N ASP A 184 13.26 -20.33 1.75
CA ASP A 184 14.70 -20.36 2.04
C ASP A 184 15.56 -20.19 0.77
N ARG A 185 15.06 -20.67 -0.37
CA ARG A 185 15.77 -20.64 -1.67
C ARG A 185 15.38 -19.43 -2.52
N TYR A 186 14.24 -18.81 -2.20
CA TYR A 186 13.69 -17.72 -2.99
C TYR A 186 14.63 -16.52 -3.16
N PRO A 187 15.33 -16.02 -2.12
CA PRO A 187 16.23 -14.88 -2.27
C PRO A 187 17.39 -15.16 -3.23
N ALA A 188 17.94 -16.37 -3.18
CA ALA A 188 18.98 -16.81 -4.11
C ALA A 188 18.45 -16.86 -5.54
N PHE A 189 17.24 -17.39 -5.74
CA PHE A 189 16.60 -17.47 -7.05
C PHE A 189 16.46 -16.10 -7.72
N VAL A 190 15.86 -15.13 -7.01
CA VAL A 190 15.67 -13.76 -7.53
C VAL A 190 17.01 -13.08 -7.80
N THR A 191 17.99 -13.26 -6.91
CA THR A 191 19.32 -12.67 -7.07
C THR A 191 20.01 -13.21 -8.32
N THR A 192 19.97 -14.54 -8.53
CA THR A 192 20.52 -15.19 -9.72
C THR A 192 19.75 -14.75 -10.97
N LEU A 193 18.42 -14.67 -10.91
CA LEU A 193 17.59 -14.20 -12.03
C LEU A 193 17.98 -12.77 -12.46
N GLY A 194 18.14 -11.85 -11.51
CA GLY A 194 18.52 -10.46 -11.79
C GLY A 194 19.94 -10.29 -12.33
N ALA A 195 20.83 -11.27 -12.12
CA ALA A 195 22.19 -11.27 -12.65
C ALA A 195 22.29 -11.81 -14.09
N THR A 196 21.22 -12.43 -14.61
CA THR A 196 21.23 -13.01 -15.97
C THR A 196 20.94 -11.96 -17.05
N ARG A 197 21.52 -12.15 -18.25
CA ARG A 197 21.33 -11.22 -19.38
C ARG A 197 19.87 -11.24 -19.87
N PRO A 198 19.32 -10.09 -20.31
CA PRO A 198 18.00 -10.04 -20.95
C PRO A 198 17.96 -10.93 -22.21
N GLY A 199 16.85 -11.66 -22.44
CA GLY A 199 16.59 -12.38 -23.71
C GLY A 199 16.15 -13.83 -23.58
N THR A 200 16.35 -14.46 -22.42
CA THR A 200 15.69 -15.65 -21.81
C THR A 200 16.73 -16.36 -20.96
N PRO A 201 16.79 -16.05 -19.66
CA PRO A 201 17.50 -16.91 -18.73
C PRO A 201 16.88 -18.31 -18.84
N ASN A 202 17.69 -19.35 -19.00
CA ASN A 202 17.19 -20.70 -18.77
C ASN A 202 16.78 -20.76 -17.29
N TRP A 203 15.49 -20.53 -16.99
CA TRP A 203 15.00 -20.40 -15.62
C TRP A 203 15.31 -21.67 -14.80
N LYS A 204 15.42 -22.83 -15.47
CA LYS A 204 15.83 -24.08 -14.82
C LYS A 204 17.28 -24.04 -14.37
N GLU A 205 18.16 -23.37 -15.12
CA GLU A 205 19.55 -23.13 -14.72
C GLU A 205 19.65 -22.14 -13.56
N VAL A 206 18.86 -21.06 -13.61
CA VAL A 206 18.73 -20.11 -12.49
C VAL A 206 18.25 -20.84 -11.23
N ALA A 207 17.19 -21.63 -11.35
CA ALA A 207 16.65 -22.45 -10.28
C ALA A 207 17.69 -23.44 -9.72
N ARG A 208 18.40 -24.17 -10.59
CA ARG A 208 19.45 -25.10 -10.17
C ARG A 208 20.58 -24.39 -9.42
N THR A 209 21.05 -23.25 -9.94
CA THR A 209 22.10 -22.43 -9.32
C THR A 209 21.67 -21.91 -7.95
N ALA A 210 20.39 -21.55 -7.81
CA ALA A 210 19.79 -21.10 -6.56
C ALA A 210 19.42 -22.24 -5.59
N GLY A 211 19.67 -23.50 -5.96
CA GLY A 211 19.33 -24.67 -5.14
C GLY A 211 17.84 -24.97 -5.04
N VAL A 212 17.01 -24.45 -5.95
CA VAL A 212 15.57 -24.72 -6.02
C VAL A 212 15.29 -26.20 -6.25
N ASP A 213 14.32 -26.75 -5.52
CA ASP A 213 13.72 -28.06 -5.79
C ASP A 213 12.86 -27.94 -7.05
N LEU A 214 13.46 -28.28 -8.19
CA LEU A 214 12.82 -28.19 -9.50
C LEU A 214 11.56 -29.07 -9.60
N PRO A 215 11.57 -30.36 -9.23
CA PRO A 215 10.37 -31.18 -9.21
C PRO A 215 9.21 -30.58 -8.40
N ALA A 216 9.49 -30.07 -7.19
CA ALA A 216 8.46 -29.44 -6.36
C ALA A 216 7.90 -28.16 -7.01
N LEU A 217 8.77 -27.32 -7.58
CA LEU A 217 8.34 -26.11 -8.29
C LEU A 217 7.46 -26.45 -9.50
N GLU A 218 7.89 -27.41 -10.33
CA GLU A 218 7.14 -27.84 -11.51
C GLU A 218 5.78 -28.42 -11.12
N GLN A 219 5.70 -29.18 -10.02
CA GLN A 219 4.44 -29.69 -9.47
C GLN A 219 3.51 -28.55 -9.00
N CYS A 220 4.04 -27.55 -8.29
CA CYS A 220 3.25 -26.38 -7.87
C CYS A 220 2.66 -25.63 -9.08
N VAL A 221 3.46 -25.44 -10.13
CA VAL A 221 2.98 -24.78 -11.35
C VAL A 221 1.96 -25.64 -12.09
N ALA A 222 2.26 -26.91 -12.35
CA ALA A 222 1.41 -27.82 -13.11
C ALA A 222 0.05 -28.08 -12.44
N SER A 223 -0.02 -28.02 -11.10
CA SER A 223 -1.27 -28.13 -10.35
C SER A 223 -2.15 -26.87 -10.39
N GLY A 224 -1.67 -25.77 -10.99
CA GLY A 224 -2.35 -24.47 -11.00
C GLY A 224 -2.26 -23.71 -9.67
N ARG A 225 -1.45 -24.19 -8.73
CA ARG A 225 -1.31 -23.60 -7.39
C ARG A 225 -0.71 -22.19 -7.46
N GLY A 226 0.32 -21.98 -8.28
CA GLY A 226 0.90 -20.64 -8.50
C GLY A 226 -0.14 -19.60 -8.93
N ARG A 227 -1.01 -19.97 -9.89
CA ARG A 227 -2.11 -19.12 -10.35
C ARG A 227 -3.11 -18.80 -9.24
N GLN A 228 -3.45 -19.78 -8.40
CA GLN A 228 -4.34 -19.58 -7.26
C GLN A 228 -3.72 -18.63 -6.22
N LEU A 229 -2.42 -18.71 -5.98
CA LEU A 229 -1.69 -17.80 -5.10
C LEU A 229 -1.78 -16.35 -5.61
N LEU A 230 -1.55 -16.12 -6.91
CA LEU A 230 -1.69 -14.79 -7.53
C LEU A 230 -3.11 -14.23 -7.41
N ARG A 231 -4.14 -15.06 -7.63
CA ARG A 231 -5.55 -14.65 -7.44
C ARG A 231 -5.85 -14.26 -6.00
N THR A 232 -5.37 -15.06 -5.06
CA THR A 232 -5.56 -14.81 -3.63
C THR A 232 -4.86 -13.51 -3.21
N ALA A 233 -3.65 -13.27 -3.71
CA ALA A 233 -2.90 -12.03 -3.53
C ALA A 233 -3.69 -10.82 -4.07
N GLN A 234 -4.27 -10.91 -5.27
CA GLN A 234 -5.06 -9.82 -5.85
C GLN A 234 -6.32 -9.52 -5.02
N VAL A 235 -7.09 -10.54 -4.61
CA VAL A 235 -8.28 -10.36 -3.75
C VAL A 235 -7.91 -9.69 -2.43
N LEU A 236 -6.80 -10.10 -1.81
CA LEU A 236 -6.30 -9.49 -0.59
C LEU A 236 -5.90 -8.03 -0.84
N ALA A 237 -5.17 -7.74 -1.91
CA ALA A 237 -4.77 -6.39 -2.29
C ALA A 237 -5.96 -5.46 -2.55
N ASP A 238 -7.00 -5.96 -3.23
CA ASP A 238 -8.24 -5.22 -3.48
C ASP A 238 -8.97 -4.90 -2.17
N SER A 239 -9.01 -5.86 -1.23
CA SER A 239 -9.60 -5.65 0.11
C SER A 239 -8.87 -4.60 0.95
N LEU A 240 -7.61 -4.30 0.60
CA LEU A 240 -6.75 -3.30 1.23
C LEU A 240 -6.68 -1.98 0.43
N ASP A 241 -7.39 -1.91 -0.71
CA ASP A 241 -7.40 -0.78 -1.66
C ASP A 241 -5.96 -0.41 -2.07
N LEU A 242 -5.19 -1.43 -2.48
CA LEU A 242 -3.82 -1.25 -2.95
C LEU A 242 -3.76 -0.91 -4.43
N ASN A 243 -2.82 -0.04 -4.79
CA ASN A 243 -2.48 0.18 -6.18
C ASN A 243 -1.48 -0.90 -6.62
N PRO A 244 -1.83 -1.74 -7.61
CA PRO A 244 -1.00 -2.87 -7.99
C PRO A 244 0.31 -2.49 -8.68
N GLY A 245 0.46 -1.24 -9.11
CA GLY A 245 1.70 -0.71 -9.67
C GLY A 245 2.71 -0.20 -8.65
N THR A 246 2.43 -0.28 -7.34
CA THR A 246 3.32 0.25 -6.30
C THR A 246 3.50 -0.73 -5.15
N PRO A 247 4.71 -0.84 -4.59
CA PRO A 247 4.97 -1.72 -3.47
C PRO A 247 4.21 -1.27 -2.24
N SER A 248 3.72 -2.21 -1.45
CA SER A 248 3.11 -1.95 -0.15
C SER A 248 3.54 -3.01 0.86
N ALA A 249 3.51 -2.68 2.14
CA ALA A 249 3.85 -3.60 3.22
C ALA A 249 2.81 -3.53 4.33
N LEU A 250 2.27 -4.67 4.74
CA LEU A 250 1.42 -4.82 5.92
C LEU A 250 2.24 -5.45 7.04
N LEU A 251 2.45 -4.66 8.10
CA LEU A 251 3.21 -5.03 9.28
C LEU A 251 2.26 -5.39 10.42
N ASP A 252 2.60 -6.48 11.11
CA ASP A 252 1.88 -7.03 12.26
C ASP A 252 0.37 -7.21 12.04
N ASN A 253 -0.04 -7.40 10.78
CA ASN A 253 -1.44 -7.43 10.35
C ASN A 253 -2.24 -6.16 10.74
N ARG A 254 -1.58 -5.03 11.04
CA ARG A 254 -2.21 -3.81 11.54
C ARG A 254 -1.78 -2.53 10.86
N ILE A 255 -0.53 -2.44 10.37
CA ILE A 255 0.02 -1.22 9.78
C ILE A 255 0.28 -1.46 8.31
N LEU A 256 -0.48 -0.83 7.42
CA LEU A 256 -0.22 -0.84 6.00
C LEU A 256 0.53 0.42 5.59
N VAL A 257 1.71 0.23 5.00
CA VAL A 257 2.52 1.26 4.34
C VAL A 257 2.30 1.14 2.84
N ARG A 258 1.71 2.16 2.22
CA ARG A 258 1.50 2.24 0.77
C ARG A 258 2.65 2.96 0.09
N ARG A 259 2.97 2.57 -1.15
CA ARG A 259 4.14 3.08 -1.89
C ARG A 259 5.41 2.94 -1.03
N ALA A 260 5.51 1.79 -0.37
CA ALA A 260 6.53 1.51 0.62
C ALA A 260 7.91 1.55 -0.02
N ARG A 261 8.90 2.02 0.74
CA ARG A 261 10.32 1.79 0.46
C ARG A 261 10.86 0.80 1.47
N ALA A 262 11.82 -0.03 1.08
CA ALA A 262 12.39 -1.01 2.00
C ALA A 262 12.91 -0.33 3.28
N SER A 263 13.67 0.77 3.14
CA SER A 263 14.20 1.52 4.29
C SER A 263 13.12 2.06 5.23
N GLN A 264 11.98 2.49 4.69
CA GLN A 264 10.85 2.98 5.50
C GLN A 264 10.22 1.84 6.30
N VAL A 265 10.00 0.68 5.66
CA VAL A 265 9.46 -0.50 6.34
C VAL A 265 10.42 -0.94 7.45
N ALA A 266 11.72 -0.97 7.17
CA ALA A 266 12.74 -1.30 8.17
C ALA A 266 12.68 -0.37 9.39
N ALA A 267 12.58 0.95 9.17
CA ALA A 267 12.53 1.94 10.23
C ALA A 267 11.32 1.74 11.15
N ILE A 268 10.11 1.58 10.57
CA ILE A 268 8.88 1.35 11.34
C ILE A 268 8.98 0.10 12.21
N ARG A 269 9.61 -0.97 11.69
CA ARG A 269 9.81 -2.21 12.45
C ARG A 269 10.76 -2.04 13.63
N LEU A 270 11.81 -1.23 13.46
CA LEU A 270 12.77 -0.95 14.54
C LEU A 270 12.12 -0.10 15.65
N GLU A 271 11.31 0.89 15.27
CA GLU A 271 10.58 1.73 16.23
C GLU A 271 9.58 0.92 17.06
N GLY A 272 8.87 -0.04 16.44
CA GLY A 272 7.94 -0.93 17.16
C GLY A 272 8.60 -1.89 18.15
N LYS A 273 9.92 -2.13 18.04
CA LYS A 273 10.69 -3.01 18.95
C LYS A 273 11.26 -2.28 20.17
N ASN A 274 11.18 -0.95 20.22
CA ASN A 274 11.62 -0.13 21.35
C ASN A 274 10.40 0.49 22.06
N PRO A 275 9.76 -0.23 23.00
CA PRO A 275 8.67 0.31 23.81
C PRO A 275 9.12 1.41 24.78
#